data_AF-A0A352NJI5-F1
#
_entry.id   AF-A0A352NJI5-F1
#
_cell.length_a   1.000
_cell.length_b   1.000
_cell.length_c   1.000
_cell.angle_alpha   90.00
_cell.angle_beta   90.00
_cell.angle_gamma   90.00
#
_symmetry.space_group_name_H-M   'P 1'
#
loop_
_entity.id
_entity.type
_entity.pdbx_description
1 polymer ?
#
loop_
_entity_poly.entity_id
_entity_poly.type
_entity_poly.pdbx_seq_one_letter_code
_entity_poly.pdbx_strand_id
1 'polypeptide(L)'
;VEIHVLQGERSMAGDNKTLGRFTLTGIPPAPRGVPQIEVKFDIDVNGIVNVSAKDMGTGKEQSMTITASTKLNDQEINNMVKEAEIHAAEDAKRKEEIDTRNQADSMVYQAEKSITDFKDKADAAAIEKLQKATDDLKEA
;
A
#
# COMPACT_ATOMS: atom_id res chain seq x y z
N VAL A 1 -0.88 8.41 8.09
CA VAL A 1 -0.38 7.35 7.19
C VAL A 1 0.18 6.25 8.07
N GLU A 2 -0.29 5.01 7.92
CA GLU A 2 0.26 3.87 8.65
C GLU A 2 1.39 3.24 7.82
N ILE A 3 2.52 2.96 8.45
CA ILE A 3 3.66 2.28 7.86
C ILE A 3 3.77 0.91 8.53
N HIS A 4 3.56 -0.14 7.75
CA HIS A 4 3.71 -1.53 8.19
C HIS A 4 4.99 -2.11 7.60
N VAL A 5 5.93 -2.48 8.46
CA VAL A 5 7.22 -3.05 8.07
C VAL A 5 7.15 -4.56 8.19
N LEU A 6 7.51 -5.25 7.10
CA LEU A 6 7.48 -6.71 6.99
C LEU A 6 8.81 -7.24 6.44
N GLN A 7 9.09 -8.51 6.71
CA GLN A 7 10.23 -9.28 6.21
C GLN A 7 9.77 -10.60 5.61
N GLY A 8 10.18 -10.87 4.37
CA GLY A 8 9.96 -12.11 3.66
C GLY A 8 9.99 -11.89 2.14
N GLU A 9 9.86 -12.98 1.38
CA GLU A 9 9.97 -12.98 -0.09
C GLU A 9 8.63 -13.18 -0.81
N ARG A 10 7.54 -13.38 -0.07
CA ARG A 10 6.21 -13.59 -0.67
C ARG A 10 5.60 -12.25 -1.09
N SER A 11 4.78 -12.28 -2.13
CA SER A 11 4.21 -11.05 -2.71
C SER A 11 3.14 -10.41 -1.83
N MET A 12 2.49 -11.19 -0.96
CA MET A 12 1.38 -10.74 -0.14
C MET A 12 1.83 -10.38 1.28
N ALA A 13 1.36 -9.26 1.81
CA ALA A 13 1.77 -8.78 3.14
C ALA A 13 1.40 -9.77 4.27
N GLY A 14 0.24 -10.43 4.18
CA GLY A 14 -0.22 -11.38 5.21
C GLY A 14 0.65 -12.63 5.35
N ASP A 15 1.41 -12.95 4.31
CA ASP A 15 2.27 -14.13 4.24
C ASP A 15 3.72 -13.87 4.66
N ASN A 16 4.03 -12.63 5.05
CA ASN A 16 5.35 -12.21 5.48
C ASN A 16 5.39 -11.92 6.99
N LYS A 17 6.60 -11.96 7.57
CA LYS A 17 6.78 -11.72 9.00
C LYS A 17 6.68 -10.22 9.29
N THR A 18 5.79 -9.83 10.19
CA THR A 18 5.70 -8.43 10.65
C THR A 18 6.86 -8.10 11.57
N LEU A 19 7.60 -7.04 11.24
CA LEU A 19 8.67 -6.50 12.08
C LEU A 19 8.18 -5.37 12.99
N GLY A 20 7.19 -4.60 12.54
CA GLY A 20 6.56 -3.56 13.34
C GLY A 20 5.62 -2.68 12.54
N ARG A 21 4.89 -1.83 13.26
CA ARG A 21 3.97 -0.85 12.67
C ARG A 21 4.13 0.47 13.41
N PHE A 22 4.14 1.56 12.66
CA PHE A 22 4.08 2.90 13.24
C PHE A 22 3.26 3.82 12.34
N THR A 23 2.67 4.84 12.94
CA THR A 23 1.83 5.79 12.21
C THR A 23 2.54 7.13 12.14
N LEU A 24 2.70 7.65 10.92
CA LEU A 24 3.07 9.04 10.70
C LEU A 24 1.81 9.89 10.88
N THR A 25 1.79 10.63 11.99
CA THR A 25 0.68 11.50 12.41
C THR A 25 0.93 12.95 12.00
N GLY A 26 -0.14 13.75 12.00
CA GLY A 26 -0.03 15.19 11.76
C GLY A 26 0.13 15.60 10.30
N ILE A 27 -0.19 14.72 9.35
CA ILE A 27 -0.28 15.05 7.93
C ILE A 27 -1.61 15.80 7.71
N PRO A 28 -1.60 17.04 7.19
CA PRO A 28 -2.81 17.77 6.90
C PRO A 28 -3.64 17.05 5.83
N PRO A 29 -4.98 17.15 5.86
CA PRO A 29 -5.82 16.63 4.80
C PRO A 29 -5.43 17.27 3.47
N ALA A 30 -5.03 16.44 2.51
CA ALA A 30 -4.67 16.90 1.18
C ALA A 30 -5.27 15.96 0.12
N PRO A 31 -5.46 16.44 -1.12
CA PRO A 31 -5.90 15.58 -2.22
C PRO A 31 -4.97 14.37 -2.40
N ARG A 32 -5.51 13.24 -2.88
CA ARG A 32 -4.70 12.05 -3.19
C ARG A 32 -3.56 12.44 -4.14
N GLY A 33 -2.35 11.95 -3.85
CA GLY A 33 -1.15 12.22 -4.65
C GLY A 33 -0.41 13.52 -4.31
N VAL A 34 -0.94 14.36 -3.41
CA VAL A 34 -0.25 15.59 -2.97
C VAL A 34 0.73 15.34 -1.82
N PRO A 35 0.39 14.58 -0.75
CA PRO A 35 1.37 14.22 0.28
C PRO A 35 2.47 13.34 -0.30
N GLN A 36 3.71 13.77 -0.16
CA GLN A 36 4.89 13.00 -0.54
C GLN A 36 5.55 12.47 0.73
N ILE A 37 5.41 11.16 0.96
CA ILE A 37 6.00 10.49 2.12
C ILE A 37 7.28 9.77 1.67
N GLU A 38 8.41 10.22 2.18
CA GLU A 38 9.70 9.57 2.02
C GLU A 38 9.86 8.53 3.13
N VAL A 39 10.07 7.26 2.77
CA VAL A 39 10.38 6.19 3.72
C VAL A 39 11.79 5.71 3.47
N LYS A 40 12.67 5.87 4.47
CA LYS A 40 14.06 5.42 4.44
C LYS A 40 14.23 4.21 5.35
N PHE A 41 14.87 3.18 4.81
CA PHE A 41 15.28 1.97 5.53
C PHE A 41 16.79 1.98 5.65
N ASP A 42 17.29 1.93 6.88
CA ASP A 42 18.72 1.91 7.19
C ASP A 42 19.02 0.63 7.97
N ILE A 43 19.89 -0.22 7.42
CA ILE A 43 20.23 -1.53 7.99
C ILE A 43 21.70 -1.50 8.38
N ASP A 44 21.97 -1.69 9.66
CA ASP A 44 23.34 -1.69 10.18
C ASP A 44 24.02 -3.08 10.06
N VAL A 45 25.32 -3.11 10.36
CA VAL A 45 26.13 -4.34 10.39
C VAL A 45 25.70 -5.35 11.45
N ASN A 46 24.91 -4.93 12.46
CA ASN A 46 24.38 -5.78 13.52
C ASN A 46 23.01 -6.37 13.14
N GLY A 47 22.42 -5.95 12.01
CA GLY A 47 21.08 -6.31 11.56
C GLY A 47 19.96 -5.50 12.22
N ILE A 48 20.27 -4.37 12.88
CA ILE A 48 19.28 -3.43 13.39
C ILE A 48 18.75 -2.62 12.21
N VAL A 49 17.44 -2.65 12.04
CA VAL A 49 16.74 -1.92 10.97
C VAL A 49 16.14 -0.65 11.55
N ASN A 50 16.60 0.50 11.10
CA ASN A 50 16.00 1.80 11.40
C ASN A 50 15.11 2.20 10.22
N VAL A 51 13.82 2.34 10.47
CA VAL A 51 12.85 2.78 9.48
C VAL A 51 12.39 4.17 9.86
N SER A 52 12.59 5.15 8.99
CA SER A 52 12.12 6.52 9.17
C SER A 52 11.18 6.91 8.04
N ALA A 53 10.03 7.47 8.37
CA ALA A 53 9.09 8.05 7.41
C ALA A 53 8.99 9.56 7.64
N LYS A 54 9.13 10.35 6.57
CA LYS A 54 9.07 11.80 6.59
C LYS A 54 8.10 12.31 5.55
N ASP A 55 7.19 13.19 5.95
CA ASP A 55 6.39 13.97 5.01
C ASP A 55 7.22 15.14 4.47
N MET A 56 7.46 15.16 3.16
CA MET A 56 8.25 16.21 2.52
C MET A 56 7.55 17.58 2.52
N GLY A 57 6.21 17.61 2.62
CA GLY A 57 5.45 18.85 2.65
C GLY A 57 5.51 19.56 4.00
N THR A 58 5.38 18.81 5.09
CA THR A 58 5.35 19.37 6.45
C THR A 58 6.66 19.24 7.22
N GLY A 59 7.58 18.41 6.73
CA GLY A 59 8.83 18.07 7.43
C GLY A 59 8.65 17.18 8.66
N LYS A 60 7.41 16.77 8.98
CA LYS A 60 7.14 15.85 10.09
C LYS A 60 7.71 14.48 9.80
N GLU A 61 8.38 13.91 10.78
CA GLU A 61 9.00 12.59 10.68
C GLU A 61 8.59 11.70 11.85
N GLN A 62 8.61 10.41 11.59
CA GLN A 62 8.47 9.38 12.60
C GLN A 62 9.39 8.21 12.26
N SER A 63 10.03 7.63 13.27
CA SER A 63 11.00 6.56 13.08
C SER A 63 10.83 5.44 14.09
N MET A 64 11.19 4.23 13.68
CA MET A 64 11.15 3.03 14.49
C MET A 64 12.45 2.27 14.30
N THR A 65 13.08 1.90 15.41
CA THR A 65 14.24 1.01 15.43
C THR A 65 13.78 -0.40 15.73
N ILE A 66 14.07 -1.32 14.83
CA ILE A 66 13.79 -2.75 14.97
C ILE A 66 15.12 -3.42 15.30
N THR A 67 15.31 -3.74 16.58
CA THR A 67 16.42 -4.58 17.02
C THR A 67 16.15 -6.02 16.64
N ALA A 68 17.15 -6.70 16.05
CA ALA A 68 17.11 -8.08 15.56
C ALA A 68 16.95 -9.15 16.67
N SER A 69 15.97 -9.02 17.55
CA SER A 69 15.59 -10.04 18.54
C SER A 69 14.92 -11.25 17.88
N THR A 70 14.54 -11.15 16.61
CA THR A 70 13.95 -12.22 15.79
C THR A 70 14.83 -12.54 14.58
N LYS A 71 16.11 -12.84 14.82
CA LYS A 71 16.91 -13.50 13.77
C LYS A 71 16.22 -14.82 13.42
N LEU A 72 15.66 -14.90 12.22
CA LEU A 72 15.23 -16.16 11.63
C LEU A 72 16.48 -17.04 11.57
N ASN A 73 16.36 -18.28 12.01
CA ASN A 73 17.45 -19.23 11.83
C ASN A 73 17.55 -19.63 10.34
N ASP A 74 18.70 -20.16 9.92
CA ASP A 74 18.93 -20.50 8.51
C ASP A 74 17.92 -21.52 7.97
N GLN A 75 17.37 -22.38 8.82
CA GLN A 75 16.34 -23.34 8.44
C GLN A 75 14.99 -22.64 8.16
N GLU A 76 14.60 -21.66 8.96
CA GLU A 76 13.41 -20.84 8.73
C GLU A 76 13.57 -20.01 7.46
N ILE A 77 14.74 -19.42 7.22
CA ILE A 77 15.02 -18.66 5.98
C ILE A 77 14.85 -19.56 4.76
N ASN A 78 15.51 -20.73 4.75
CA ASN A 78 15.41 -21.66 3.63
C ASN A 78 13.99 -22.17 3.40
N ASN A 79 13.22 -22.38 4.48
CA ASN A 79 11.82 -22.76 4.37
C ASN A 79 10.98 -21.63 3.76
N MET A 80 11.14 -20.39 4.22
CA MET A 80 10.41 -19.24 3.69
C MET A 80 10.71 -19.00 2.20
N VAL A 81 11.96 -19.15 1.77
CA VAL A 81 12.35 -19.05 0.35
C VAL A 81 11.68 -20.16 -0.47
N LYS A 82 11.73 -21.41 -0.01
CA LYS A 82 11.06 -22.53 -0.70
C LYS A 82 9.55 -22.35 -0.77
N GLU A 83 8.93 -21.89 0.30
CA GLU A 83 7.50 -21.59 0.31
C GLU A 83 7.18 -20.48 -0.69
N ALA A 84 7.98 -19.42 -0.76
CA ALA A 84 7.81 -18.37 -1.76
C ALA A 84 7.90 -18.92 -3.20
N GLU A 85 8.84 -19.81 -3.48
CA GLU A 85 8.96 -20.46 -4.81
C GLU A 85 7.75 -21.33 -5.14
N ILE A 86 7.28 -22.15 -4.20
CA ILE A 86 6.12 -23.03 -4.39
C ILE A 86 4.85 -22.21 -4.62
N HIS A 87 4.68 -21.13 -3.86
CA HIS A 87 3.50 -20.27 -3.91
C HIS A 87 3.59 -19.17 -4.96
N ALA A 88 4.70 -19.03 -5.70
CA ALA A 88 4.91 -17.94 -6.66
C ALA A 88 3.78 -17.83 -7.70
N ALA A 89 3.29 -18.96 -8.22
CA ALA A 89 2.19 -18.96 -9.20
C ALA A 89 0.83 -18.56 -8.59
N GLU A 90 0.57 -18.94 -7.34
CA GLU A 90 -0.64 -18.54 -6.61
C GLU A 90 -0.58 -17.05 -6.24
N ASP A 91 0.57 -16.61 -5.71
CA ASP A 91 0.83 -15.23 -5.33
C ASP A 91 0.74 -14.29 -6.54
N ALA A 92 1.21 -14.73 -7.72
CA ALA A 92 1.08 -13.97 -8.96
C ALA A 92 -0.39 -13.76 -9.36
N LYS A 93 -1.22 -14.81 -9.28
CA LYS A 93 -2.66 -14.70 -9.57
C LYS A 93 -3.36 -13.76 -8.59
N ARG A 94 -3.13 -13.95 -7.29
CA ARG A 94 -3.70 -13.05 -6.26
C ARG A 94 -3.25 -11.61 -6.46
N LYS A 95 -1.99 -11.40 -6.85
CA LYS A 95 -1.47 -10.06 -7.14
C LYS A 95 -2.20 -9.44 -8.31
N GLU A 96 -2.43 -10.17 -9.39
CA GLU A 96 -3.19 -9.68 -10.55
C GLU A 96 -4.63 -9.32 -10.17
N GLU A 97 -5.30 -10.13 -9.36
CA GLU A 97 -6.64 -9.84 -8.85
C GLU A 97 -6.66 -8.55 -8.01
N ILE A 98 -5.69 -8.39 -7.09
CA ILE A 98 -5.58 -7.21 -6.22
C ILE A 98 -5.21 -5.96 -7.02
N ASP A 99 -4.28 -6.08 -7.98
CA ASP A 99 -3.89 -4.97 -8.85
C ASP A 99 -5.09 -4.52 -9.70
N THR A 100 -5.89 -5.47 -10.21
CA THR A 100 -7.14 -5.17 -10.92
C THR A 100 -8.13 -4.44 -10.02
N ARG A 101 -8.30 -4.90 -8.77
CA ARG A 101 -9.17 -4.24 -7.78
C ARG A 101 -8.69 -2.82 -7.46
N ASN A 102 -7.39 -2.62 -7.26
CA ASN A 102 -6.79 -1.31 -7.01
C ASN A 102 -6.95 -0.37 -8.21
N GLN A 103 -6.83 -0.88 -9.42
CA GLN A 103 -7.09 -0.13 -10.65
C GLN A 103 -8.57 0.25 -10.76
N ALA A 104 -9.49 -0.67 -10.46
CA ALA A 104 -10.92 -0.40 -10.42
C ALA A 104 -11.25 0.69 -9.40
N ASP A 105 -10.75 0.59 -8.16
CA ASP A 105 -10.93 1.61 -7.12
C ASP A 105 -10.39 2.98 -7.55
N SER A 106 -9.22 3.00 -8.21
CA SER A 106 -8.65 4.23 -8.76
C SER A 106 -9.53 4.83 -9.86
N MET A 107 -10.10 4.00 -10.74
CA MET A 107 -11.02 4.43 -11.79
C MET A 107 -12.34 4.95 -11.21
N VAL A 108 -12.91 4.26 -10.22
CA VAL A 108 -14.10 4.69 -9.49
C VAL A 108 -13.89 6.08 -8.91
N TYR A 109 -12.78 6.30 -8.20
CA TYR A 109 -12.46 7.61 -7.63
C TYR A 109 -12.34 8.71 -8.69
N GLN A 110 -11.69 8.42 -9.83
CA GLN A 110 -11.58 9.37 -10.94
C GLN A 110 -12.93 9.69 -11.57
N ALA A 111 -13.80 8.69 -11.70
CA ALA A 111 -15.16 8.86 -12.21
C ALA A 111 -16.01 9.71 -11.25
N GLU A 112 -16.01 9.42 -9.95
CA GLU A 112 -16.71 10.21 -8.93
C GLU A 112 -16.25 11.67 -8.89
N LYS A 113 -14.94 11.89 -8.99
CA LYS A 113 -14.38 13.24 -9.07
C LYS A 113 -14.87 13.96 -10.32
N SER A 114 -14.85 13.29 -11.47
CA SER A 114 -15.33 13.84 -12.75
C SER A 114 -16.82 14.17 -12.70
N ILE A 115 -17.65 13.29 -12.12
CA ILE A 115 -19.09 13.56 -11.91
C ILE A 115 -19.27 14.81 -11.07
N THR A 116 -18.51 14.95 -9.98
CA THR A 116 -18.60 16.12 -9.08
C THR A 116 -18.18 17.41 -9.79
N ASP A 117 -17.07 17.39 -10.52
CA ASP A 117 -16.50 18.56 -11.20
C ASP A 117 -17.35 19.04 -12.40
N PHE A 118 -18.07 18.12 -13.06
CA PHE A 118 -18.85 18.39 -14.27
C PHE A 118 -20.37 18.35 -14.08
N LYS A 119 -20.86 18.13 -12.85
CA LYS A 119 -22.30 17.97 -12.56
C LYS A 119 -23.19 19.08 -13.13
N ASP A 120 -22.72 20.32 -13.08
CA ASP A 120 -23.48 21.50 -13.54
C ASP A 120 -23.12 21.94 -14.97
N LYS A 121 -22.18 21.25 -15.63
CA LYS A 121 -21.62 21.63 -16.94
C LYS A 121 -21.81 20.57 -18.02
N ALA A 122 -22.08 19.32 -17.63
CA ALA A 122 -22.26 18.19 -18.55
C ALA A 122 -23.75 17.83 -18.71
N ASP A 123 -24.02 17.06 -19.76
CA ASP A 123 -25.35 16.52 -20.02
C ASP A 123 -25.79 15.56 -18.90
N ALA A 124 -27.04 15.72 -18.44
CA ALA A 124 -27.58 14.94 -17.33
C ALA A 124 -27.60 13.43 -17.63
N ALA A 125 -27.85 13.03 -18.88
CA ALA A 125 -27.86 11.61 -19.26
C ALA A 125 -26.44 11.02 -19.28
N ALA A 126 -25.42 11.82 -19.61
CA ALA A 126 -24.03 11.41 -19.53
C ALA A 126 -23.56 11.21 -18.08
N ILE A 127 -23.94 12.12 -17.17
CA ILE A 127 -23.66 12.00 -15.74
C ILE A 127 -24.34 10.76 -15.14
N GLU A 128 -25.61 10.52 -15.46
CA GLU A 128 -26.36 9.36 -14.97
C GLU A 128 -25.76 8.03 -15.45
N LYS A 129 -25.34 7.97 -16.72
CA LYS A 129 -24.67 6.80 -17.28
C LYS A 129 -23.32 6.53 -16.61
N LEU A 130 -22.54 7.58 -16.33
CA LEU A 130 -21.24 7.46 -15.65
C LEU A 130 -21.42 7.03 -14.18
N GLN A 131 -22.41 7.59 -13.48
CA GLN A 131 -22.76 7.20 -12.12
C GLN A 131 -23.12 5.72 -12.06
N LYS A 132 -24.00 5.26 -12.95
CA LYS A 132 -24.41 3.85 -13.02
C LYS A 132 -23.23 2.92 -13.28
N ALA A 133 -22.38 3.23 -14.24
CA ALA A 133 -21.18 2.42 -14.52
C ALA A 133 -20.19 2.41 -13.36
N THR A 134 -20.12 3.48 -12.57
CA THR A 134 -19.28 3.58 -11.37
C THR A 134 -19.83 2.71 -10.24
N ASP A 135 -21.16 2.72 -10.05
CA ASP A 135 -21.81 1.91 -9.02
C ASP A 135 -21.75 0.41 -9.37
N ASP A 136 -21.98 0.04 -10.64
CA ASP A 136 -21.79 -1.32 -11.15
C ASP A 136 -20.35 -1.83 -10.89
N LEU A 137 -19.33 -0.97 -11.07
CA LEU A 137 -17.92 -1.31 -10.82
C LEU A 137 -17.57 -1.43 -9.33
N LYS A 138 -18.32 -0.76 -8.43
CA LYS A 138 -18.15 -0.90 -6.98
C LYS A 138 -18.80 -2.17 -6.43
N GLU A 139 -19.89 -2.61 -7.05
CA GLU A 139 -20.62 -3.82 -6.64
C GLU A 139 -19.97 -5.12 -7.16
N ALA A 140 -19.16 -5.03 -8.22
CA ALA A 140 -18.38 -6.13 -8.79
C ALA A 140 -17.18 -6.54 -7.92
#